data_AF-A0A485M1F7-F1
#
_entry.id   AF-A0A485M1F7-F1
#
_cell.length_a   1.000
_cell.length_b   1.000
_cell.length_c   1.000
_cell.angle_alpha   90.00
_cell.angle_beta   90.00
_cell.angle_gamma   90.00
#
_symmetry.space_group_name_H-M   'P 1'
#
loop_
_entity.id
_entity.type
_entity.pdbx_description
1 polymer ?
#
loop_
_entity_poly.entity_id
_entity_poly.type
_entity_poly.pdbx_seq_one_letter_code
_entity_poly.pdbx_strand_id
1 'polypeptide(L)'
;MEALEQGAEWPLVFNGKVHDVLPAAELWQEIAKSAHACGDPGIIFVDRLQKHNPVPKMAINSTNPCGEQPLCPGESCLLGSINLARVVSADGRVNVDLYNDVVSTAVRFLDNLIDVAEYPLPLIAEATRATRKIGLGFTGLADALIMAGLPYDSPEGRDYAGRITEMMQNAASATSRELAEEKGCFPEWENSVYHPEEKRRNATCVTIAPTGSVTTMAGCEGYGIEPVFAVAYKKSTNVAGDFEVFSPLFLEACRKHGVTKDILGEVARRGSCQDVKGIPAEIARIFKGAQEISPEDHILMQAEVQKHVDNAVSKTINLPGTATVEDIKKCYRMAYELGLKGITVFRDGCKEGTVTIGKKEDATGIKVLKRGEILPRPRSAHGMTHRLDTGCGKLYLTVNYQPGSGEILETFITTGSDGGCLVYTEATSRLISLAIRGGIPVEEIVEQLQGTHSCPSYMLARGKGKNLSPGRSCASAIAYKVAKIKEELDKKYNGKSQQEEMLADNTMLCQCGQKLERAEGCLICRSCGFSKC
;
A
#
# COMPACT_ATOMS: atom_id res chain seq x y z
N MET A 1 -13.88 -13.36 -17.67
CA MET A 1 -14.78 -12.28 -18.09
C MET A 1 -15.99 -12.83 -18.82
N GLU A 2 -15.84 -13.57 -19.91
CA GLU A 2 -16.96 -14.22 -20.63
C GLU A 2 -17.90 -15.04 -19.71
N ALA A 3 -17.34 -15.89 -18.83
CA ALA A 3 -18.14 -16.65 -17.86
C ALA A 3 -18.94 -15.74 -16.90
N LEU A 4 -18.37 -14.59 -16.51
CA LEU A 4 -19.06 -13.62 -15.66
C LEU A 4 -20.23 -12.94 -16.41
N GLU A 5 -20.04 -12.59 -17.68
CA GLU A 5 -21.07 -11.98 -18.52
C GLU A 5 -22.23 -12.94 -18.81
N GLN A 6 -21.92 -14.22 -18.99
CA GLN A 6 -22.91 -15.27 -19.24
C GLN A 6 -23.59 -15.79 -17.98
N GLY A 7 -23.17 -15.33 -16.79
CA GLY A 7 -23.65 -15.86 -15.51
C GLY A 7 -23.29 -17.33 -15.29
N ALA A 8 -22.20 -17.79 -15.91
CA ALA A 8 -21.75 -19.17 -15.89
C ALA A 8 -20.94 -19.50 -14.63
N GLU A 9 -20.75 -20.80 -14.42
CA GLU A 9 -19.85 -21.33 -13.40
C GLU A 9 -18.39 -21.32 -13.89
N TRP A 10 -17.46 -21.31 -12.93
CA TRP A 10 -16.03 -21.27 -13.14
C TRP A 10 -15.37 -22.50 -12.50
N PRO A 11 -14.78 -23.42 -13.28
CA PRO A 11 -14.11 -24.59 -12.74
C PRO A 11 -12.73 -24.23 -12.20
N LEU A 12 -12.44 -24.65 -10.97
CA LEU A 12 -11.11 -24.58 -10.36
C LEU A 12 -10.31 -25.82 -10.77
N VAL A 13 -9.34 -25.62 -11.66
CA VAL A 13 -8.56 -26.71 -12.28
C VAL A 13 -7.13 -26.71 -11.77
N PHE A 14 -6.64 -27.88 -11.36
CA PHE A 14 -5.23 -28.12 -11.04
C PHE A 14 -4.77 -29.41 -11.74
N ASN A 15 -3.64 -29.35 -12.45
CA ASN A 15 -3.09 -30.46 -13.25
C ASN A 15 -4.12 -31.17 -14.14
N GLY A 16 -4.98 -30.38 -14.81
CA GLY A 16 -6.01 -30.89 -15.73
C GLY A 16 -7.23 -31.54 -15.04
N LYS A 17 -7.29 -31.54 -13.71
CA LYS A 17 -8.43 -32.05 -12.94
C LYS A 17 -9.23 -30.89 -12.35
N VAL A 18 -10.55 -30.94 -12.53
CA VAL A 18 -11.48 -30.04 -11.82
C VAL A 18 -11.56 -30.49 -10.36
N HIS A 19 -11.24 -29.59 -9.44
CA HIS A 19 -11.31 -29.84 -8.00
C HIS A 19 -12.59 -29.26 -7.38
N ASP A 20 -13.05 -28.13 -7.91
CA ASP A 20 -14.25 -27.44 -7.45
C ASP A 20 -14.83 -26.59 -8.58
N VAL A 21 -16.07 -26.12 -8.42
CA VAL A 21 -16.77 -25.27 -9.38
C VAL A 21 -17.52 -24.19 -8.61
N LEU A 22 -17.28 -22.93 -8.94
CA LEU A 22 -17.89 -21.78 -8.26
C LEU A 22 -18.63 -20.90 -9.27
N PRO A 23 -19.71 -20.20 -8.89
CA PRO A 23 -20.28 -19.15 -9.72
C PRO A 23 -19.21 -18.10 -10.05
N ALA A 24 -19.02 -17.75 -11.33
CA ALA A 24 -18.01 -16.76 -11.72
C ALA A 24 -18.23 -15.39 -11.03
N ALA A 25 -19.49 -15.07 -10.73
CA ALA A 25 -19.88 -13.87 -9.99
C ALA A 25 -19.37 -13.86 -8.54
N GLU A 26 -19.29 -15.02 -7.88
CA GLU A 26 -18.79 -15.13 -6.51
C GLU A 26 -17.27 -14.90 -6.48
N LEU A 27 -16.52 -15.55 -7.38
CA LEU A 27 -15.08 -15.32 -7.51
C LEU A 27 -14.77 -13.85 -7.82
N TRP A 28 -15.54 -13.24 -8.73
CA TRP A 28 -15.41 -11.82 -9.07
C TRP A 28 -15.68 -10.89 -7.88
N GLN A 29 -16.69 -11.23 -7.06
CA GLN A 29 -17.02 -10.50 -5.86
C GLN A 29 -15.86 -10.50 -4.85
N GLU A 30 -15.22 -11.66 -4.63
CA GLU A 30 -14.11 -11.79 -3.69
C GLU A 30 -12.84 -11.07 -4.17
N ILE A 31 -12.53 -11.13 -5.47
CA ILE A 31 -11.44 -10.34 -6.07
C ILE A 31 -11.66 -8.85 -5.80
N ALA A 32 -12.84 -8.32 -6.09
CA ALA A 32 -13.14 -6.90 -5.90
C ALA A 32 -13.18 -6.49 -4.41
N LYS A 33 -13.68 -7.35 -3.51
CA LYS A 33 -13.66 -7.08 -2.06
C LYS A 33 -12.23 -7.02 -1.52
N SER A 34 -11.37 -7.93 -1.94
CA SER A 34 -9.96 -7.93 -1.52
C SER A 34 -9.28 -6.65 -1.98
N ALA A 35 -9.43 -6.29 -3.26
CA ALA A 35 -8.83 -5.07 -3.80
C ALA A 35 -9.40 -3.79 -3.16
N HIS A 36 -10.67 -3.78 -2.79
CA HIS A 36 -11.25 -2.68 -2.00
C HIS A 36 -10.63 -2.58 -0.60
N ALA A 37 -10.40 -3.72 0.04
CA ALA A 37 -9.88 -3.80 1.40
C ALA A 37 -8.40 -3.41 1.50
N CYS A 38 -7.56 -3.81 0.54
CA CYS A 38 -6.12 -3.62 0.64
C CYS A 38 -5.41 -3.20 -0.67
N GLY A 39 -6.12 -2.97 -1.77
CA GLY A 39 -5.53 -2.65 -3.08
C GLY A 39 -5.04 -3.87 -3.86
N ASP A 40 -5.19 -5.08 -3.31
CA ASP A 40 -4.77 -6.33 -3.95
C ASP A 40 -5.92 -7.37 -3.99
N PRO A 41 -6.04 -8.18 -5.06
CA PRO A 41 -5.09 -8.29 -6.17
C PRO A 41 -5.34 -7.25 -7.28
N GLY A 42 -4.29 -6.88 -8.00
CA GLY A 42 -4.42 -6.33 -9.35
C GLY A 42 -4.87 -7.41 -10.35
N ILE A 43 -5.21 -7.00 -11.57
CA ILE A 43 -5.61 -7.92 -12.65
C ILE A 43 -4.63 -7.78 -13.82
N ILE A 44 -4.15 -8.91 -14.32
CA ILE A 44 -3.41 -9.01 -15.59
C ILE A 44 -4.25 -9.84 -16.56
N PHE A 45 -4.46 -9.33 -17.76
CA PHE A 45 -5.22 -10.01 -18.82
C PHE A 45 -4.25 -10.82 -19.68
N VAL A 46 -4.01 -12.07 -19.27
CA VAL A 46 -3.00 -12.95 -19.89
C VAL A 46 -3.25 -13.18 -21.38
N ASP A 47 -4.51 -13.28 -21.81
CA ASP A 47 -4.88 -13.37 -23.23
C ASP A 47 -4.40 -12.13 -24.02
N ARG A 48 -4.53 -10.94 -23.44
CA ARG A 48 -4.05 -9.68 -24.03
C ARG A 48 -2.53 -9.64 -24.07
N LEU A 49 -1.84 -10.14 -23.05
CA LEU A 49 -0.38 -10.26 -23.07
C LEU A 49 0.09 -11.18 -24.19
N GLN A 50 -0.53 -12.36 -24.32
CA GLN A 50 -0.17 -13.33 -25.35
C GLN A 50 -0.47 -12.83 -26.76
N LYS A 51 -1.56 -12.09 -26.95
CA LYS A 51 -1.88 -11.46 -28.24
C LYS A 51 -0.77 -10.52 -28.73
N HIS A 52 -0.07 -9.84 -27.80
CA HIS A 52 1.02 -8.91 -28.12
C HIS A 52 2.40 -9.53 -27.89
N ASN A 53 2.48 -10.84 -27.69
CA ASN A 53 3.75 -11.51 -27.46
C ASN A 53 4.53 -11.59 -28.79
N PRO A 54 5.73 -10.98 -28.87
CA PRO A 54 6.50 -10.99 -30.10
C PRO A 54 7.03 -12.38 -30.48
N VAL A 55 7.13 -13.33 -29.53
CA VAL A 55 7.60 -14.70 -29.76
C VAL A 55 6.55 -15.69 -29.25
N PRO A 56 5.48 -15.97 -30.03
CA PRO A 56 4.30 -16.70 -29.55
C PRO A 56 4.58 -18.12 -29.02
N LYS A 57 5.67 -18.76 -29.48
CA LYS A 57 6.10 -20.08 -28.99
C LYS A 57 6.61 -20.04 -27.54
N MET A 58 7.02 -18.88 -27.06
CA MET A 58 7.48 -18.65 -25.68
C MET A 58 6.34 -18.00 -24.89
N ALA A 59 5.57 -18.79 -24.13
CA ALA A 59 4.39 -18.29 -23.44
C ALA A 59 4.73 -17.31 -22.29
N ILE A 60 4.07 -16.15 -22.28
CA ILE A 60 4.07 -15.23 -21.15
C ILE A 60 3.05 -15.70 -20.11
N ASN A 61 3.54 -16.06 -18.91
CA ASN A 61 2.70 -16.59 -17.82
C ASN A 61 2.65 -15.68 -16.59
N SER A 62 3.48 -14.64 -16.54
CA SER A 62 3.55 -13.70 -15.42
C SER A 62 4.11 -12.35 -15.88
N THR A 63 3.98 -11.35 -15.02
CA THR A 63 4.73 -10.10 -15.10
C THR A 63 5.83 -10.06 -14.04
N ASN A 64 6.68 -9.04 -14.11
CA ASN A 64 7.48 -8.58 -12.98
C ASN A 64 6.58 -7.92 -11.89
N PRO A 65 7.13 -7.52 -10.73
CA PRO A 65 6.34 -7.05 -9.58
C PRO A 65 5.42 -5.85 -9.84
N CYS A 66 5.78 -4.93 -10.75
CA CYS A 66 4.98 -3.71 -11.00
C CYS A 66 4.07 -3.81 -12.23
N GLY A 67 4.02 -4.99 -12.88
CA GLY A 67 3.09 -5.31 -13.97
C GLY A 67 3.50 -4.81 -15.37
N GLU A 68 4.56 -4.02 -15.49
CA GLU A 68 4.99 -3.35 -16.72
C GLU A 68 5.84 -4.21 -17.66
N GLN A 69 6.38 -5.33 -17.17
CA GLN A 69 7.17 -6.29 -17.94
C GLN A 69 6.50 -7.68 -17.95
N PRO A 70 5.71 -7.97 -18.99
CA PRO A 70 5.28 -9.32 -19.33
C PRO A 70 6.46 -10.16 -19.83
N LEU A 71 6.84 -11.19 -19.06
CA LEU A 71 8.06 -11.97 -19.31
C LEU A 71 7.75 -13.46 -19.46
N CYS A 72 8.45 -14.10 -20.39
CA CYS A 72 8.48 -15.55 -20.51
C CYS A 72 9.37 -16.15 -19.40
N PRO A 73 9.23 -17.44 -19.08
CA PRO A 73 10.10 -18.10 -18.10
C PRO A 73 11.59 -17.88 -18.39
N GLY A 74 12.32 -17.36 -17.41
CA GLY A 74 13.74 -17.08 -17.51
C GLY A 74 14.09 -15.74 -18.16
N GLU A 75 13.16 -15.04 -18.82
CA GLU A 75 13.47 -13.71 -19.36
C GLU A 75 13.70 -12.68 -18.25
N SER A 76 14.54 -11.69 -18.57
CA SER A 76 14.70 -10.47 -17.79
C SER A 76 14.66 -9.26 -18.74
N CYS A 77 14.51 -8.06 -18.17
CA CYS A 77 14.45 -6.83 -18.93
C CYS A 77 15.23 -5.72 -18.23
N LEU A 78 15.95 -4.93 -19.01
CA LEU A 78 16.63 -3.73 -18.56
C LEU A 78 15.73 -2.52 -18.82
N LEU A 79 15.60 -1.65 -17.83
CA LEU A 79 14.70 -0.50 -17.86
C LEU A 79 15.47 0.81 -17.98
N GLY A 80 14.92 1.75 -18.74
CA GLY A 80 15.39 3.13 -18.84
C GLY A 80 14.20 4.10 -18.89
N SER A 81 14.39 5.35 -18.48
CA SER A 81 13.32 6.35 -18.53
C SER A 81 13.83 7.71 -18.95
N ILE A 82 13.18 8.28 -19.97
CA ILE A 82 13.46 9.64 -20.44
C ILE A 82 12.74 10.65 -19.55
N ASN A 83 13.46 11.68 -19.10
CA ASN A 83 12.86 12.81 -18.40
C ASN A 83 12.14 13.73 -19.42
N LEU A 84 10.80 13.70 -19.44
CA LEU A 84 10.01 14.49 -20.40
C LEU A 84 10.16 16.00 -20.18
N ALA A 85 10.33 16.46 -18.95
CA ALA A 85 10.50 17.88 -18.63
C ALA A 85 11.80 18.48 -19.23
N ARG A 86 12.75 17.65 -19.68
CA ARG A 86 14.01 18.09 -20.33
C ARG A 86 13.94 18.12 -21.85
N VAL A 87 12.95 17.47 -22.44
CA VAL A 87 12.75 17.39 -23.89
C VAL A 87 11.54 18.20 -24.34
N VAL A 88 10.76 18.73 -23.40
CA VAL A 88 9.67 19.69 -23.65
C VAL A 88 10.17 21.11 -23.42
N SER A 89 9.90 22.01 -24.37
CA SER A 89 10.22 23.43 -24.27
C SER A 89 9.25 24.18 -23.35
N ALA A 90 9.61 25.41 -22.97
CA ALA A 90 8.80 26.24 -22.08
C ALA A 90 7.42 26.62 -22.65
N ASP A 91 7.21 26.51 -23.96
CA ASP A 91 5.91 26.68 -24.63
C ASP A 91 5.12 25.37 -24.75
N GLY A 92 5.57 24.29 -24.10
CA GLY A 92 4.85 23.01 -24.04
C GLY A 92 5.10 22.06 -25.20
N ARG A 93 5.98 22.41 -26.14
CA ARG A 93 6.24 21.60 -27.33
C ARG A 93 7.37 20.61 -27.11
N VAL A 94 7.23 19.41 -27.66
CA VAL A 94 8.32 18.43 -27.64
C VAL A 94 9.40 18.87 -28.65
N ASN A 95 10.64 18.95 -28.20
CA ASN A 95 11.80 19.07 -29.09
C ASN A 95 12.02 17.71 -29.76
N VAL A 96 11.42 17.51 -30.93
CA VAL A 96 11.39 16.24 -31.66
C VAL A 96 12.78 15.70 -31.95
N ASP A 97 13.71 16.56 -32.39
CA ASP A 97 15.06 16.14 -32.76
C ASP A 97 15.83 15.64 -31.53
N LEU A 98 15.80 16.41 -30.44
CA LEU A 98 16.41 16.00 -29.18
C LEU A 98 15.75 14.73 -28.62
N TYR A 99 14.42 14.63 -28.71
CA TYR A 99 13.69 13.48 -28.20
C TYR A 99 14.08 12.20 -28.93
N ASN A 100 14.11 12.22 -30.27
CA ASN A 100 14.50 11.08 -31.09
C ASN A 100 15.96 10.68 -30.85
N ASP A 101 16.87 11.65 -30.74
CA ASP A 101 18.28 11.39 -30.43
C ASP A 101 18.47 10.72 -29.06
N VAL A 102 17.77 11.21 -28.04
CA VAL A 102 17.79 10.61 -26.69
C VAL A 102 17.17 9.21 -26.69
N VAL A 103 16.05 9.00 -27.39
CA VAL A 103 15.43 7.67 -27.53
C VAL A 103 16.39 6.69 -28.20
N SER A 104 16.99 7.07 -29.33
CA SER A 104 17.93 6.23 -30.07
C SER A 104 19.15 5.87 -29.23
N THR A 105 19.72 6.86 -28.55
CA THR A 105 20.84 6.68 -27.61
C THR A 105 20.45 5.72 -26.48
N ALA A 106 19.28 5.88 -25.88
CA ALA A 106 18.81 5.04 -24.79
C ALA A 106 18.55 3.59 -25.23
N VAL A 107 17.97 3.37 -26.41
CA VAL A 107 17.78 2.01 -26.97
C VAL A 107 19.12 1.32 -27.19
N ARG A 108 20.08 2.00 -27.82
CA ARG A 108 21.44 1.46 -28.01
C ARG A 108 22.12 1.19 -26.66
N PHE A 109 21.96 2.08 -25.69
CA PHE A 109 22.49 1.89 -24.33
C PHE A 109 21.93 0.63 -23.66
N LEU A 110 20.60 0.46 -23.67
CA LEU A 110 19.94 -0.70 -23.09
C LEU A 110 20.31 -2.01 -23.83
N ASP A 111 20.38 -1.99 -25.17
CA ASP A 111 20.84 -3.16 -25.96
C ASP A 111 22.28 -3.55 -25.61
N ASN A 112 23.18 -2.58 -25.48
CA ASN A 112 24.57 -2.84 -25.08
C ASN A 112 24.66 -3.45 -23.67
N LEU A 113 23.80 -3.00 -22.75
CA LEU A 113 23.80 -3.52 -21.38
C LEU A 113 23.46 -5.01 -21.31
N ILE A 114 22.68 -5.56 -22.26
CA ILE A 114 22.38 -7.00 -22.32
C ILE A 114 23.67 -7.83 -22.46
N ASP A 115 24.65 -7.31 -23.19
CA ASP A 115 25.89 -8.03 -23.51
C ASP A 115 26.89 -8.01 -22.34
N VAL A 116 26.89 -6.94 -21.54
CA VAL A 116 27.78 -6.78 -20.36
C VAL A 116 27.13 -7.16 -19.04
N ALA A 117 25.81 -7.41 -19.01
CA ALA A 117 25.11 -7.80 -17.80
C ALA A 117 25.57 -9.16 -17.28
N GLU A 118 25.76 -9.24 -15.97
CA GLU A 118 25.99 -10.48 -15.25
C GLU A 118 24.65 -11.02 -14.74
N TYR A 119 24.29 -12.23 -15.17
CA TYR A 119 23.03 -12.87 -14.79
C TYR A 119 23.27 -13.92 -13.71
N PRO A 120 22.39 -14.02 -12.71
CA PRO A 120 22.59 -14.93 -11.59
C PRO A 120 22.42 -16.41 -11.97
N LEU A 121 21.76 -16.71 -13.11
CA LEU A 121 21.53 -18.06 -13.60
C LEU A 121 21.78 -18.13 -15.11
N PRO A 122 22.38 -19.22 -15.64
CA PRO A 122 22.56 -19.43 -17.07
C PRO A 122 21.23 -19.37 -17.85
N LEU A 123 20.16 -19.96 -17.30
CA LEU A 123 18.82 -19.90 -17.86
C LEU A 123 18.37 -18.46 -18.15
N ILE A 124 18.65 -17.55 -17.22
CA ILE A 124 18.25 -16.14 -17.36
C ILE A 124 19.09 -15.46 -18.44
N ALA A 125 20.40 -15.74 -18.44
CA ALA A 125 21.31 -15.20 -19.44
C ALA A 125 20.93 -15.63 -20.86
N GLU A 126 20.62 -16.92 -21.04
CA GLU A 126 20.21 -17.51 -22.32
C GLU A 126 18.88 -16.92 -22.79
N ALA A 127 17.83 -16.97 -21.96
CA ALA A 127 16.51 -16.46 -22.31
C ALA A 127 16.52 -14.95 -22.61
N THR A 128 17.26 -14.16 -21.81
CA THR A 128 17.34 -12.70 -22.02
C THR A 128 18.09 -12.37 -23.32
N ARG A 129 19.18 -13.08 -23.63
CA ARG A 129 19.91 -12.88 -24.89
C ARG A 129 19.13 -13.40 -26.11
N ALA A 130 18.26 -14.38 -25.92
CA ALA A 130 17.45 -14.98 -26.99
C ALA A 130 16.42 -13.99 -27.55
N THR A 131 15.76 -13.20 -26.69
CA THR A 131 14.72 -12.24 -27.11
C THR A 131 15.18 -10.79 -27.06
N ARG A 132 16.24 -10.49 -26.31
CA ARG A 132 16.85 -9.16 -26.15
C ARG A 132 15.82 -8.07 -25.81
N LYS A 133 14.82 -8.39 -24.98
CA LYS A 133 13.80 -7.43 -24.54
C LYS A 133 14.44 -6.30 -23.75
N ILE A 134 14.07 -5.08 -24.10
CA ILE A 134 14.38 -3.87 -23.34
C ILE A 134 13.08 -3.13 -23.01
N GLY A 135 13.16 -2.25 -22.01
CA GLY A 135 12.04 -1.47 -21.52
C GLY A 135 12.41 0.00 -21.36
N LEU A 136 12.40 0.74 -22.46
CA LEU A 136 12.49 2.19 -22.44
C LEU A 136 11.11 2.78 -22.17
N GLY A 137 11.04 3.70 -21.22
CA GLY A 137 9.85 4.48 -20.92
C GLY A 137 10.19 5.94 -20.68
N PHE A 138 9.31 6.63 -19.97
CA PHE A 138 9.52 8.01 -19.57
C PHE A 138 9.15 8.24 -18.10
N THR A 139 9.56 9.40 -17.59
CA THR A 139 9.07 9.99 -16.35
C THR A 139 8.77 11.48 -16.55
N GLY A 140 8.01 12.08 -15.65
CA GLY A 140 7.64 13.49 -15.70
C GLY A 140 6.55 13.80 -16.72
N LEU A 141 5.62 12.87 -16.98
CA LEU A 141 4.48 13.14 -17.87
C LEU A 141 3.60 14.27 -17.31
N ALA A 142 3.32 14.27 -16.00
CA ALA A 142 2.57 15.34 -15.36
C ALA A 142 3.26 16.69 -15.54
N ASP A 143 4.58 16.75 -15.35
CA ASP A 143 5.40 17.94 -15.55
C ASP A 143 5.29 18.47 -16.99
N ALA A 144 5.42 17.58 -17.98
CA ALA A 144 5.28 17.93 -19.39
C ALA A 144 3.89 18.48 -19.74
N LEU A 145 2.83 17.88 -19.19
CA LEU A 145 1.45 18.35 -19.37
C LEU A 145 1.25 19.73 -18.73
N ILE A 146 1.78 19.94 -17.51
CA ILE A 146 1.74 21.23 -16.83
C ILE A 146 2.48 22.30 -17.65
N MET A 147 3.67 21.99 -18.17
CA MET A 147 4.44 22.88 -19.06
C MET A 147 3.68 23.20 -20.35
N ALA A 148 2.89 22.25 -20.86
CA ALA A 148 2.02 22.45 -22.02
C ALA A 148 0.68 23.14 -21.71
N GLY A 149 0.39 23.42 -20.43
CA GLY A 149 -0.89 24.02 -20.02
C GLY A 149 -2.09 23.08 -20.18
N LEU A 150 -1.84 21.77 -20.25
CA LEU A 150 -2.82 20.72 -20.49
C LEU A 150 -3.20 20.01 -19.19
N PRO A 151 -4.50 19.91 -18.85
CA PRO A 151 -4.94 19.09 -17.71
C PRO A 151 -4.72 17.61 -17.97
N TYR A 152 -4.27 16.88 -16.94
CA TYR A 152 -4.06 15.43 -17.04
C TYR A 152 -5.34 14.67 -17.41
N ASP A 153 -6.48 15.08 -16.86
CA ASP A 153 -7.79 14.44 -17.07
C ASP A 153 -8.58 15.01 -18.27
N SER A 154 -7.89 15.66 -19.20
CA SER A 154 -8.51 16.18 -20.43
C SER A 154 -8.25 15.27 -21.63
N PRO A 155 -9.16 15.24 -22.64
CA PRO A 155 -8.90 14.58 -23.92
C PRO A 155 -7.61 15.06 -24.59
N GLU A 156 -7.32 16.36 -24.53
CA GLU A 156 -6.12 16.97 -25.12
C GLU A 156 -4.84 16.54 -24.38
N GLY A 157 -4.90 16.43 -23.05
CA GLY A 157 -3.79 15.91 -22.25
C GLY A 157 -3.51 14.44 -22.54
N ARG A 158 -4.56 13.64 -22.74
CA ARG A 158 -4.42 12.23 -23.16
C ARG A 158 -3.83 12.12 -24.57
N ASP A 159 -4.34 12.88 -25.54
CA ASP A 159 -3.78 12.92 -26.90
C ASP A 159 -2.29 13.28 -26.88
N TYR A 160 -1.90 14.28 -26.08
CA TYR A 160 -0.50 14.67 -25.90
C TYR A 160 0.36 13.52 -25.36
N ALA A 161 -0.13 12.80 -24.34
CA ALA A 161 0.57 11.63 -23.79
C ALA A 161 0.68 10.48 -24.80
N GLY A 162 -0.39 10.21 -25.55
CA GLY A 162 -0.41 9.23 -26.64
C GLY A 162 0.64 9.56 -27.70
N ARG A 163 0.67 10.80 -28.18
CA ARG A 163 1.63 11.28 -29.20
C ARG A 163 3.09 11.20 -28.74
N ILE A 164 3.39 11.56 -27.49
CA ILE A 164 4.74 11.38 -26.93
C ILE A 164 5.14 9.90 -26.96
N THR A 165 4.22 9.02 -26.56
CA THR A 165 4.49 7.58 -26.50
C THR A 165 4.62 6.99 -27.91
N GLU A 166 3.81 7.43 -28.86
CA GLU A 166 3.91 7.06 -30.28
C GLU A 166 5.27 7.45 -30.86
N MET A 167 5.71 8.69 -30.61
CA MET A 167 7.03 9.16 -31.03
C MET A 167 8.16 8.29 -30.46
N MET A 168 8.07 7.92 -29.17
CA MET A 168 9.03 7.01 -28.54
C MET A 168 9.04 5.65 -29.23
N GLN A 169 7.87 5.05 -29.44
CA GLN A 169 7.74 3.73 -30.05
C GLN A 169 8.30 3.73 -31.48
N ASN A 170 8.01 4.77 -32.26
CA ASN A 170 8.50 4.91 -33.63
C ASN A 170 10.03 5.05 -33.67
N ALA A 171 10.59 5.94 -32.85
CA ALA A 171 12.04 6.13 -32.76
C ALA A 171 12.74 4.86 -32.24
N ALA A 172 12.22 4.24 -31.19
CA ALA A 172 12.79 3.03 -30.62
C ALA A 172 12.73 1.83 -31.58
N SER A 173 11.66 1.72 -32.37
CA SER A 173 11.54 0.70 -33.41
C SER A 173 12.52 0.95 -34.55
N ALA A 174 12.67 2.20 -35.01
CA ALA A 174 13.65 2.57 -36.02
C ALA A 174 15.08 2.24 -35.56
N THR A 175 15.47 2.64 -34.36
CA THR A 175 16.79 2.32 -33.80
C THR A 175 17.01 0.81 -33.66
N SER A 176 15.99 0.04 -33.26
CA SER A 176 16.12 -1.41 -33.18
C SER A 176 16.32 -2.07 -34.55
N ARG A 177 15.73 -1.52 -35.63
CA ARG A 177 15.99 -1.95 -37.01
C ARG A 177 17.42 -1.63 -37.43
N GLU A 178 17.90 -0.41 -37.18
CA GLU A 178 19.28 0.00 -37.46
C GLU A 178 20.30 -0.89 -36.73
N LEU A 179 20.05 -1.19 -35.46
CA LEU A 179 20.89 -2.12 -34.68
C LEU A 179 20.83 -3.55 -35.21
N ALA A 180 19.72 -3.96 -35.82
CA ALA A 180 19.61 -5.28 -36.44
C ALA A 180 20.48 -5.39 -37.70
N GLU A 181 20.60 -4.30 -38.46
CA GLU A 181 21.51 -4.21 -39.61
C GLU A 181 22.97 -4.19 -39.17
N GLU A 182 23.29 -3.44 -38.11
CA GLU A 182 24.65 -3.33 -37.58
C GLU A 182 25.13 -4.61 -36.87
N LYS A 183 24.29 -5.21 -36.03
CA LYS A 183 24.70 -6.27 -35.07
C LYS A 183 23.97 -7.60 -35.26
N GLY A 184 23.04 -7.68 -36.21
CA GLY A 184 22.14 -8.83 -36.42
C GLY A 184 20.86 -8.75 -35.59
N CYS A 185 19.83 -9.49 -36.03
CA CYS A 185 18.55 -9.59 -35.31
C CYS A 185 18.70 -10.29 -33.95
N PHE A 186 17.70 -10.17 -33.07
CA PHE A 186 17.67 -11.02 -31.87
C PHE A 186 17.59 -12.50 -32.24
N PRO A 187 18.20 -13.42 -31.46
CA PRO A 187 18.27 -14.84 -31.83
C PRO A 187 16.92 -15.51 -32.14
N GLU A 188 15.86 -15.19 -31.42
CA GLU A 188 14.51 -15.75 -31.66
C GLU A 188 13.72 -15.04 -32.76
N TRP A 189 14.35 -14.16 -33.56
CA TRP A 189 13.65 -13.37 -34.58
C TRP A 189 12.92 -14.23 -35.61
N GLU A 190 13.51 -15.34 -36.07
CA GLU A 190 12.87 -16.26 -37.01
C GLU A 190 11.61 -16.94 -36.45
N ASN A 191 11.48 -17.04 -35.12
CA ASN A 191 10.30 -17.56 -34.43
C ASN A 191 9.32 -16.44 -34.01
N SER A 192 9.63 -15.19 -34.34
CA SER A 192 8.86 -14.03 -33.93
C SER A 192 7.80 -13.62 -34.94
N VAL A 193 6.86 -12.77 -34.52
CA VAL A 193 5.85 -12.16 -35.40
C VAL A 193 6.42 -11.17 -36.43
N TYR A 194 7.70 -10.80 -36.29
CA TYR A 194 8.38 -9.86 -37.19
C TYR A 194 9.05 -10.54 -38.38
N HIS A 195 9.20 -11.87 -38.35
CA HIS A 195 9.85 -12.59 -39.44
C HIS A 195 8.84 -12.98 -40.53
N PRO A 196 9.20 -12.84 -41.84
CA PRO A 196 10.49 -12.34 -42.36
C PRO A 196 10.52 -10.82 -42.64
N GLU A 197 9.43 -10.09 -42.40
CA GLU A 197 9.23 -8.75 -42.96
C GLU A 197 10.05 -7.63 -42.27
N GLU A 198 10.27 -7.71 -40.95
CA GLU A 198 10.86 -6.63 -40.17
C GLU A 198 12.04 -7.12 -39.33
N LYS A 199 13.26 -6.82 -39.76
CA LYS A 199 14.48 -7.10 -38.99
C LYS A 199 14.52 -6.25 -37.73
N ARG A 200 14.63 -6.85 -36.54
CA ARG A 200 14.73 -6.12 -35.26
C ARG A 200 15.82 -6.68 -34.37
N ARG A 201 16.50 -5.81 -33.62
CA ARG A 201 17.50 -6.20 -32.63
C ARG A 201 16.88 -6.63 -31.30
N ASN A 202 15.67 -6.17 -30.99
CA ASN A 202 14.99 -6.38 -29.72
C ASN A 202 13.55 -6.86 -29.98
N ALA A 203 13.07 -7.86 -29.24
CA ALA A 203 11.71 -8.35 -29.38
C ALA A 203 10.66 -7.31 -28.92
N THR A 204 11.00 -6.50 -27.91
CA THR A 204 10.22 -5.36 -27.41
C THR A 204 11.16 -4.22 -27.05
N CYS A 205 10.70 -2.97 -27.21
CA CYS A 205 11.49 -1.79 -26.84
C CYS A 205 10.87 -0.96 -25.73
N VAL A 206 9.54 -0.79 -25.72
CA VAL A 206 8.88 0.23 -24.88
C VAL A 206 8.08 -0.39 -23.74
N THR A 207 8.11 0.27 -22.60
CA THR A 207 7.35 -0.02 -21.37
C THR A 207 7.13 1.28 -20.60
N ILE A 208 6.16 1.33 -19.70
CA ILE A 208 6.04 2.44 -18.76
C ILE A 208 6.14 1.93 -17.34
N ALA A 209 7.27 2.22 -16.69
CA ALA A 209 7.56 1.81 -15.32
C ALA A 209 7.05 2.83 -14.28
N PRO A 210 6.93 2.44 -12.99
CA PRO A 210 6.58 3.37 -11.92
C PRO A 210 7.63 4.47 -11.69
N THR A 211 8.90 4.21 -12.00
CA THR A 211 10.02 5.18 -11.86
C THR A 211 10.21 5.81 -10.47
N GLY A 212 9.82 5.12 -9.39
CA GLY A 212 9.83 5.66 -8.01
C GLY A 212 11.12 6.39 -7.59
N SER A 213 12.28 5.73 -7.64
CA SER A 213 13.53 6.39 -7.21
C SER A 213 14.09 7.36 -8.27
N VAL A 214 14.05 6.97 -9.55
CA VAL A 214 14.71 7.70 -10.64
C VAL A 214 14.02 9.03 -10.96
N THR A 215 12.70 9.14 -10.77
CA THR A 215 11.94 10.40 -10.91
C THR A 215 12.41 11.45 -9.92
N THR A 216 12.56 11.04 -8.66
CA THR A 216 13.05 11.91 -7.59
C THR A 216 14.49 12.37 -7.88
N MET A 217 15.34 11.47 -8.38
CA MET A 217 16.71 11.81 -8.79
C MET A 217 16.73 12.74 -10.01
N ALA A 218 15.81 12.57 -10.94
CA ALA A 218 15.67 13.39 -12.15
C ALA A 218 15.05 14.77 -11.88
N GLY A 219 14.52 15.00 -10.67
CA GLY A 219 13.88 16.25 -10.26
C GLY A 219 12.50 16.46 -10.86
N CYS A 220 11.80 15.39 -11.21
CA CYS A 220 10.42 15.44 -11.72
C CYS A 220 9.40 15.23 -10.59
N GLU A 221 8.17 15.71 -10.81
CA GLU A 221 7.06 15.57 -9.88
C GLU A 221 6.17 14.35 -10.22
N GLY A 222 5.92 14.11 -11.51
CA GLY A 222 5.14 12.98 -12.02
C GLY A 222 5.98 11.73 -12.19
N TYR A 223 5.55 10.63 -11.56
CA TYR A 223 6.23 9.34 -11.61
C TYR A 223 5.77 8.53 -12.81
N GLY A 224 6.59 8.45 -13.86
CA GLY A 224 6.24 7.69 -15.06
C GLY A 224 5.08 8.35 -15.79
N ILE A 225 3.98 7.60 -15.93
CA ILE A 225 2.68 8.08 -16.43
C ILE A 225 1.83 8.75 -15.34
N GLU A 226 2.16 8.60 -14.06
CA GLU A 226 1.29 9.07 -12.97
C GLU A 226 1.13 10.61 -12.97
N PRO A 227 -0.04 11.13 -12.57
CA PRO A 227 -0.17 12.55 -12.26
C PRO A 227 0.65 12.90 -11.01
N VAL A 228 0.77 14.19 -10.71
CA VAL A 228 1.34 14.61 -9.42
C VAL A 228 0.50 14.02 -8.28
N PHE A 229 1.16 13.52 -7.24
CA PHE A 229 0.45 12.89 -6.12
C PHE A 229 -0.49 13.89 -5.42
N ALA A 230 0.03 15.07 -5.10
CA ALA A 230 -0.71 16.21 -4.57
C ALA A 230 0.06 17.51 -4.86
N VAL A 231 -0.66 18.63 -4.92
CA VAL A 231 -0.05 19.96 -5.10
C VAL A 231 0.71 20.40 -3.85
N ALA A 232 0.22 19.98 -2.68
CA ALA A 232 0.92 20.13 -1.41
C ALA A 232 0.69 18.91 -0.52
N TYR A 233 1.72 18.43 0.17
CA TYR A 233 1.61 17.32 1.11
C TYR A 233 2.58 17.45 2.27
N LYS A 234 2.30 16.73 3.36
CA LYS A 234 3.21 16.63 4.50
C LYS A 234 4.00 15.35 4.44
N LYS A 235 5.32 15.48 4.59
CA LYS A 235 6.21 14.34 4.74
C LYS A 235 6.74 14.31 6.17
N SER A 236 6.35 13.28 6.91
CA SER A 236 6.90 13.00 8.23
C SER A 236 8.24 12.30 8.07
N THR A 237 9.29 12.86 8.68
CA THR A 237 10.59 12.20 8.74
C THR A 237 11.03 11.98 10.17
N ASN A 238 11.71 10.85 10.40
CA ASN A 238 12.22 10.47 11.71
C ASN A 238 13.33 11.42 12.23
N VAL A 239 13.85 12.31 11.37
CA VAL A 239 15.01 13.17 11.67
C VAL A 239 14.65 14.65 11.72
N ALA A 240 13.83 15.16 10.80
CA ALA A 240 13.56 16.59 10.65
C ALA A 240 12.14 17.02 11.06
N GLY A 241 11.31 16.09 11.55
CA GLY A 241 9.90 16.35 11.83
C GLY A 241 9.05 16.40 10.55
N ASP A 242 7.87 17.00 10.65
CA ASP A 242 6.94 17.18 9.53
C ASP A 242 7.30 18.43 8.75
N PHE A 243 7.49 18.32 7.44
CA PHE A 243 7.62 19.47 6.55
C PHE A 243 6.61 19.41 5.41
N GLU A 244 6.16 20.60 5.00
CA GLU A 244 5.25 20.79 3.87
C GLU A 244 6.06 20.82 2.58
N VAL A 245 5.71 19.95 1.64
CA VAL A 245 6.27 19.90 0.30
C VAL A 245 5.22 20.44 -0.65
N PHE A 246 5.61 21.44 -1.45
CA PHE A 246 4.80 21.98 -2.53
C PHE A 246 5.38 21.55 -3.87
N SER A 247 4.48 21.39 -4.84
CA SER A 247 4.85 21.30 -6.25
C SER A 247 5.64 22.55 -6.68
N PRO A 248 6.90 22.40 -7.16
CA PRO A 248 7.67 23.53 -7.69
C PRO A 248 6.98 24.22 -8.87
N LEU A 249 6.40 23.45 -9.81
CA LEU A 249 5.68 24.02 -10.96
C LEU A 249 4.43 24.80 -10.52
N PHE A 250 3.74 24.33 -9.48
CA PHE A 250 2.61 25.05 -8.90
C PHE A 250 3.03 26.38 -8.27
N LEU A 251 4.12 26.39 -7.50
CA LEU A 251 4.64 27.62 -6.90
C LEU A 251 5.07 28.63 -7.97
N GLU A 252 5.65 28.18 -9.07
CA GLU A 252 5.99 29.03 -10.20
C GLU A 252 4.72 29.64 -10.85
N ALA A 253 3.70 28.81 -11.11
CA ALA A 253 2.43 29.27 -11.66
C ALA A 253 1.76 30.30 -10.73
N CYS A 254 1.72 30.03 -9.43
CA CYS A 254 1.19 30.93 -8.42
C CYS A 254 1.92 32.28 -8.38
N ARG A 255 3.27 32.26 -8.50
CA ARG A 255 4.08 33.49 -8.55
C ARG A 255 3.75 34.35 -9.76
N LYS A 256 3.59 33.72 -10.94
CA LYS A 256 3.25 34.42 -12.19
C LYS A 256 1.87 35.12 -12.11
N HIS A 257 0.93 34.53 -11.38
CA HIS A 257 -0.44 35.05 -11.23
C HIS A 257 -0.66 35.87 -9.95
N GLY A 258 0.40 36.17 -9.19
CA GLY A 258 0.31 37.01 -8.00
C GLY A 258 -0.47 36.39 -6.83
N VAL A 259 -0.52 35.05 -6.73
CA VAL A 259 -1.18 34.36 -5.61
C VAL A 259 -0.44 34.66 -4.30
N THR A 260 -1.18 35.12 -3.29
CA THR A 260 -0.61 35.56 -2.01
C THR A 260 -0.23 34.38 -1.11
N LYS A 261 0.65 34.62 -0.13
CA LYS A 261 1.10 33.60 0.83
C LYS A 261 -0.05 33.02 1.67
N ASP A 262 -1.06 33.82 1.99
CA ASP A 262 -2.22 33.37 2.76
C ASP A 262 -3.03 32.32 1.99
N ILE A 263 -3.19 32.50 0.68
CA ILE A 263 -3.85 31.53 -0.20
C ILE A 263 -3.00 30.25 -0.30
N LEU A 264 -1.69 30.36 -0.44
CA LEU A 264 -0.80 29.18 -0.42
C LEU A 264 -0.88 28.41 0.91
N GLY A 265 -1.07 29.12 2.03
CA GLY A 265 -1.30 28.49 3.34
C GLY A 265 -2.62 27.71 3.42
N GLU A 266 -3.66 28.15 2.70
CA GLU A 266 -4.90 27.37 2.53
C GLU A 266 -4.66 26.10 1.71
N VAL A 267 -3.93 26.22 0.60
CA VAL A 267 -3.56 25.08 -0.27
C VAL A 267 -2.74 24.04 0.51
N ALA A 268 -1.74 24.46 1.30
CA ALA A 268 -0.98 23.54 2.17
C ALA A 268 -1.88 22.81 3.17
N ARG A 269 -2.88 23.49 3.73
CA ARG A 269 -3.79 22.88 4.72
C ARG A 269 -4.69 21.82 4.10
N ARG A 270 -5.18 22.07 2.88
CA ARG A 270 -6.03 21.14 2.14
C ARG A 270 -5.25 20.05 1.40
N GLY A 271 -4.00 20.34 1.04
CA GLY A 271 -3.19 19.54 0.11
C GLY A 271 -3.60 19.71 -1.36
N SER A 272 -4.56 20.60 -1.63
CA SER A 272 -5.24 20.78 -2.90
C SER A 272 -5.41 22.26 -3.21
N CYS A 273 -5.31 22.61 -4.49
CA CYS A 273 -5.67 23.94 -4.97
C CYS A 273 -7.11 24.05 -5.49
N GLN A 274 -7.84 22.93 -5.51
CA GLN A 274 -9.24 22.88 -5.95
C GLN A 274 -10.14 23.61 -4.95
N ASP A 275 -11.09 24.39 -5.47
CA ASP A 275 -12.07 25.16 -4.69
C ASP A 275 -11.47 26.11 -3.63
N VAL A 276 -10.21 26.54 -3.83
CA VAL A 276 -9.54 27.54 -2.98
C VAL A 276 -9.78 28.93 -3.55
N LYS A 277 -10.51 29.76 -2.80
CA LYS A 277 -10.78 31.16 -3.19
C LYS A 277 -9.47 31.94 -3.37
N GLY A 278 -9.27 32.51 -4.55
CA GLY A 278 -8.08 33.28 -4.90
C GLY A 278 -7.05 32.50 -5.74
N ILE A 279 -7.26 31.21 -5.98
CA ILE A 279 -6.56 30.46 -7.03
C ILE A 279 -7.27 30.72 -8.38
N PRO A 280 -6.56 31.19 -9.42
CA PRO A 280 -7.11 31.32 -10.77
C PRO A 280 -7.61 29.98 -11.31
N ALA A 281 -8.74 30.00 -12.03
CA ALA A 281 -9.36 28.80 -12.59
C ALA A 281 -8.42 28.04 -13.55
N GLU A 282 -7.56 28.75 -14.28
CA GLU A 282 -6.56 28.15 -15.18
C GLU A 282 -5.50 27.34 -14.43
N ILE A 283 -5.10 27.77 -13.23
CA ILE A 283 -4.19 27.02 -12.35
C ILE A 283 -4.93 25.80 -11.80
N ALA A 284 -6.11 25.99 -11.20
CA ALA A 284 -6.88 24.89 -10.63
C ALA A 284 -7.18 23.79 -11.67
N ARG A 285 -7.45 24.18 -12.92
CA ARG A 285 -7.69 23.24 -14.02
C ARG A 285 -6.50 22.34 -14.31
N ILE A 286 -5.27 22.86 -14.24
CA ILE A 286 -4.04 22.13 -14.58
C ILE A 286 -3.52 21.32 -13.39
N PHE A 287 -3.55 21.91 -12.20
CA PHE A 287 -2.91 21.34 -11.01
C PHE A 287 -3.89 20.47 -10.20
N LYS A 288 -4.13 19.27 -10.72
CA LYS A 288 -4.90 18.22 -10.02
C LYS A 288 -3.99 17.14 -9.46
N GLY A 289 -4.19 16.81 -8.19
CA GLY A 289 -3.57 15.66 -7.54
C GLY A 289 -4.18 14.33 -8.00
N ALA A 290 -3.49 13.23 -7.71
CA ALA A 290 -3.93 11.89 -8.10
C ALA A 290 -5.33 11.53 -7.56
N GLN A 291 -5.69 11.99 -6.37
CA GLN A 291 -7.02 11.73 -5.77
C GLN A 291 -8.13 12.65 -6.31
N GLU A 292 -7.79 13.66 -7.10
CA GLU A 292 -8.72 14.63 -7.67
C GLU A 292 -9.10 14.29 -9.12
N ILE A 293 -8.40 13.32 -9.70
CA ILE A 293 -8.65 12.78 -11.04
C ILE A 293 -9.60 11.59 -10.90
N SER A 294 -10.60 11.51 -11.79
CA SER A 294 -11.56 10.41 -11.75
C SER A 294 -10.87 9.06 -12.02
N PRO A 295 -11.34 7.95 -11.42
CA PRO A 295 -10.85 6.61 -11.76
C PRO A 295 -10.92 6.33 -13.26
N GLU A 296 -11.98 6.79 -13.92
CA GLU A 296 -12.18 6.66 -15.36
C GLU A 296 -11.09 7.39 -16.16
N ASP A 297 -10.75 8.63 -15.79
CA ASP A 297 -9.72 9.40 -16.49
C ASP A 297 -8.32 8.82 -16.28
N HIS A 298 -8.05 8.20 -15.12
CA HIS A 298 -6.82 7.42 -14.94
C HIS A 298 -6.74 6.23 -15.90
N ILE A 299 -7.85 5.49 -16.07
CA ILE A 299 -7.93 4.34 -16.97
C ILE A 299 -7.79 4.80 -18.43
N LEU A 300 -8.46 5.91 -18.80
CA LEU A 300 -8.37 6.45 -20.16
C LEU A 300 -6.96 6.92 -20.51
N MET A 301 -6.24 7.53 -19.57
CA MET A 301 -4.83 7.88 -19.78
C MET A 301 -3.97 6.63 -20.00
N GLN A 302 -4.16 5.57 -19.18
CA GLN A 302 -3.47 4.30 -19.38
C GLN A 302 -3.79 3.70 -20.75
N ALA A 303 -5.06 3.71 -21.16
CA ALA A 303 -5.50 3.19 -22.44
C ALA A 303 -4.86 3.93 -23.62
N GLU A 304 -4.75 5.26 -23.53
CA GLU A 304 -4.14 6.07 -24.58
C GLU A 304 -2.65 5.76 -24.74
N VAL A 305 -1.90 5.72 -23.63
CA VAL A 305 -0.46 5.41 -23.65
C VAL A 305 -0.20 3.96 -24.07
N GLN A 306 -1.01 3.00 -23.63
CA GLN A 306 -0.79 1.57 -23.93
C GLN A 306 -0.89 1.24 -25.42
N LYS A 307 -1.61 2.04 -26.23
CA LYS A 307 -1.69 1.85 -27.70
C LYS A 307 -0.30 1.82 -28.36
N HIS A 308 0.67 2.48 -27.75
CA HIS A 308 2.02 2.65 -28.28
C HIS A 308 3.09 1.97 -27.42
N VAL A 309 2.71 0.95 -26.63
CA VAL A 309 3.62 0.23 -25.71
C VAL A 309 3.63 -1.26 -26.03
N ASP A 310 4.82 -1.78 -26.39
CA ASP A 310 5.04 -3.21 -26.67
C ASP A 310 4.77 -4.07 -25.42
N ASN A 311 5.36 -3.70 -24.28
CA ASN A 311 5.24 -4.42 -23.00
C ASN A 311 3.94 -4.07 -22.28
N ALA A 312 3.98 -3.53 -21.07
CA ALA A 312 2.81 -3.07 -20.34
C ALA A 312 3.09 -1.72 -19.65
N VAL A 313 2.04 -1.17 -19.03
CA VAL A 313 2.07 0.12 -18.35
C VAL A 313 1.80 -0.12 -16.86
N SER A 314 2.71 0.29 -16.00
CA SER A 314 2.44 0.38 -14.57
C SER A 314 1.63 1.64 -14.30
N LYS A 315 0.39 1.47 -13.84
CA LYS A 315 -0.52 2.56 -13.52
C LYS A 315 -1.36 2.19 -12.30
N THR A 316 -1.41 3.11 -11.35
CA THR A 316 -2.32 3.05 -10.20
C THR A 316 -3.59 3.83 -10.53
N ILE A 317 -4.74 3.17 -10.48
CA ILE A 317 -6.04 3.82 -10.56
C ILE A 317 -6.43 4.23 -9.13
N ASN A 318 -6.30 5.52 -8.81
CA ASN A 318 -6.63 6.01 -7.47
C ASN A 318 -8.14 6.16 -7.34
N LEU A 319 -8.68 5.74 -6.20
CA LEU A 319 -10.09 5.90 -5.84
C LEU A 319 -10.21 6.63 -4.49
N PRO A 320 -11.25 7.45 -4.30
CA PRO A 320 -11.52 8.08 -3.01
C PRO A 320 -11.83 7.03 -1.95
N GLY A 321 -11.60 7.34 -0.66
CA GLY A 321 -11.85 6.39 0.44
C GLY A 321 -13.33 5.95 0.57
N THR A 322 -14.25 6.76 0.03
CA THR A 322 -15.69 6.48 -0.07
C THR A 322 -16.06 5.52 -1.20
N ALA A 323 -15.13 5.17 -2.10
CA ALA A 323 -15.37 4.23 -3.18
C ALA A 323 -15.84 2.88 -2.67
N THR A 324 -16.77 2.27 -3.40
CA THR A 324 -17.39 1.00 -3.05
C THR A 324 -16.73 -0.17 -3.77
N VAL A 325 -17.06 -1.41 -3.37
CA VAL A 325 -16.64 -2.61 -4.10
C VAL A 325 -17.17 -2.61 -5.54
N GLU A 326 -18.35 -2.04 -5.78
CA GLU A 326 -18.89 -1.93 -7.15
C GLU A 326 -18.07 -0.97 -8.02
N ASP A 327 -17.50 0.08 -7.43
CA ASP A 327 -16.63 0.99 -8.18
C ASP A 327 -15.32 0.30 -8.61
N ILE A 328 -14.77 -0.58 -7.75
CA ILE A 328 -13.65 -1.45 -8.13
C ILE A 328 -14.01 -2.34 -9.33
N LYS A 329 -15.19 -2.98 -9.29
CA LYS A 329 -15.66 -3.82 -10.41
C LYS A 329 -15.85 -3.01 -11.69
N LYS A 330 -16.36 -1.78 -11.61
CA LYS A 330 -16.49 -0.89 -12.78
C LYS A 330 -15.12 -0.59 -13.39
N CYS A 331 -14.13 -0.24 -12.57
CA CYS A 331 -12.76 -0.02 -13.04
C CYS A 331 -12.20 -1.24 -13.78
N TYR A 332 -12.35 -2.44 -13.22
CA TYR A 332 -11.87 -3.66 -13.87
C TYR A 332 -12.60 -3.99 -15.17
N ARG A 333 -13.93 -3.80 -15.23
CA ARG A 333 -14.70 -4.00 -16.46
C ARG A 333 -14.28 -3.01 -17.54
N MET A 334 -14.17 -1.73 -17.19
CA MET A 334 -13.71 -0.69 -18.12
C MET A 334 -12.31 -1.00 -18.65
N ALA A 335 -11.38 -1.45 -17.80
CA ALA A 335 -10.05 -1.87 -18.23
C ALA A 335 -10.09 -3.03 -19.22
N TYR A 336 -10.95 -4.02 -18.99
CA TYR A 336 -11.14 -5.15 -19.90
C TYR A 336 -11.73 -4.72 -21.24
N GLU A 337 -12.77 -3.89 -21.22
CA GLU A 337 -13.46 -3.35 -22.40
C GLU A 337 -12.54 -2.49 -23.27
N LEU A 338 -11.65 -1.71 -22.64
CA LEU A 338 -10.64 -0.90 -23.33
C LEU A 338 -9.43 -1.72 -23.82
N GLY A 339 -9.38 -3.03 -23.54
CA GLY A 339 -8.30 -3.90 -23.99
C GLY A 339 -6.97 -3.65 -23.26
N LEU A 340 -7.02 -3.19 -22.01
CA LEU A 340 -5.82 -3.04 -21.19
C LEU A 340 -5.13 -4.39 -20.97
N LYS A 341 -3.81 -4.36 -20.80
CA LYS A 341 -2.99 -5.54 -20.48
C LYS A 341 -3.06 -5.88 -18.99
N GLY A 342 -3.36 -4.90 -18.15
CA GLY A 342 -3.61 -5.08 -16.73
C GLY A 342 -4.13 -3.80 -16.06
N ILE A 343 -4.51 -3.92 -14.80
CA ILE A 343 -5.03 -2.82 -13.98
C ILE A 343 -4.70 -3.04 -12.50
N THR A 344 -4.30 -1.96 -11.83
CA THR A 344 -4.09 -1.89 -10.38
C THR A 344 -4.93 -0.75 -9.82
N VAL A 345 -5.69 -1.02 -8.75
CA VAL A 345 -6.55 -0.05 -8.09
C VAL A 345 -6.03 0.25 -6.70
N PHE A 346 -6.12 1.50 -6.26
CA PHE A 346 -5.75 1.88 -4.90
C PHE A 346 -6.80 2.84 -4.34
N ARG A 347 -7.51 2.39 -3.30
CA ARG A 347 -8.50 3.20 -2.59
C ARG A 347 -7.83 3.94 -1.43
N ASP A 348 -8.05 5.25 -1.31
CA ASP A 348 -7.53 6.02 -0.18
C ASP A 348 -7.96 5.38 1.15
N GLY A 349 -7.00 5.21 2.06
CA GLY A 349 -7.23 4.59 3.37
C GLY A 349 -7.37 3.07 3.40
N CYS A 350 -7.16 2.36 2.28
CA CYS A 350 -7.13 0.87 2.30
C CYS A 350 -5.83 0.30 2.91
N LYS A 351 -4.76 1.09 2.97
CA LYS A 351 -3.48 0.77 3.64
C LYS A 351 -3.00 1.99 4.43
N GLU A 352 -2.36 1.76 5.58
CA GLU A 352 -1.71 2.84 6.33
C GLU A 352 -0.46 3.33 5.56
N GLY A 353 -0.42 4.64 5.26
CA GLY A 353 0.67 5.28 4.54
C GLY A 353 1.48 6.24 5.41
N THR A 354 2.71 6.55 4.99
CA THR A 354 3.61 7.51 5.66
C THR A 354 3.49 8.95 5.13
N VAL A 355 2.68 9.16 4.08
CA VAL A 355 2.44 10.46 3.45
C VAL A 355 0.97 10.83 3.65
N THR A 356 0.72 11.99 4.22
CA THR A 356 -0.63 12.50 4.48
C THR A 356 -0.90 13.75 3.63
N ILE A 357 -2.00 13.73 2.87
CA ILE A 357 -2.51 14.87 2.11
C ILE A 357 -3.51 15.63 2.98
N GLY A 358 -3.26 16.93 3.19
CA GLY A 358 -4.11 17.81 3.98
C GLY A 358 -4.20 17.45 5.49
N LYS A 359 -4.93 18.26 6.25
CA LYS A 359 -5.42 17.86 7.58
C LYS A 359 -6.68 17.02 7.39
N LYS A 360 -6.60 15.70 7.53
CA LYS A 360 -7.78 14.96 7.99
C LYS A 360 -8.07 15.48 9.39
N GLU A 361 -9.17 16.21 9.57
CA GLU A 361 -9.70 16.39 10.91
C GLU A 361 -10.09 15.00 11.38
N ASP A 362 -9.24 14.42 12.24
CA ASP A 362 -9.50 13.12 12.85
C ASP A 362 -10.85 13.20 13.56
N ALA A 363 -11.86 12.55 12.96
CA ALA A 363 -13.19 12.43 13.52
C ALA A 363 -13.24 11.63 14.83
N THR A 364 -12.08 11.27 15.41
CA THR A 364 -11.96 10.46 16.62
C THR A 364 -11.19 11.12 17.75
N GLY A 365 -10.59 12.31 17.58
CA GLY A 365 -9.98 13.05 18.70
C GLY A 365 -8.86 12.31 19.45
N ILE A 366 -8.30 11.24 18.88
CA ILE A 366 -7.20 10.49 19.49
C ILE A 366 -5.92 11.29 19.29
N LYS A 367 -5.44 11.94 20.36
CA LYS A 367 -4.13 12.58 20.38
C LYS A 367 -3.05 11.48 20.32
N VAL A 368 -2.47 11.27 19.14
CA VAL A 368 -1.29 10.42 19.00
C VAL A 368 -0.08 11.13 19.61
N LEU A 369 0.51 10.55 20.66
CA LEU A 369 1.69 11.10 21.33
C LEU A 369 2.93 10.94 20.46
N LYS A 370 3.80 11.95 20.44
CA LYS A 370 5.10 11.84 19.77
C LYS A 370 6.03 10.90 20.53
N ARG A 371 7.00 10.30 19.84
CA ARG A 371 8.03 9.47 20.50
C ARG A 371 8.75 10.26 21.59
N GLY A 372 8.71 9.76 22.82
CA GLY A 372 9.31 10.41 24.00
C GLY A 372 8.40 11.44 24.70
N GLU A 373 7.22 11.71 24.14
CA GLU A 373 6.19 12.51 24.80
C GLU A 373 5.45 11.66 25.82
N ILE A 374 5.33 12.16 27.04
CA ILE A 374 4.60 11.52 28.13
C ILE A 374 3.55 12.52 28.58
N LEU A 375 2.28 12.13 28.54
CA LEU A 375 1.18 12.97 29.02
C LEU A 375 1.47 13.42 30.46
N PRO A 376 1.46 14.72 30.76
CA PRO A 376 1.66 15.19 32.13
C PRO A 376 0.53 14.67 33.00
N ARG A 377 0.83 14.38 34.27
CA ARG A 377 -0.23 13.96 35.20
C ARG A 377 -1.27 15.09 35.35
N PRO A 378 -2.57 14.77 35.32
CA PRO A 378 -3.58 15.75 35.64
C PRO A 378 -3.43 16.21 37.09
N ARG A 379 -3.79 17.46 37.39
CA ARG A 379 -3.74 18.00 38.77
C ARG A 379 -4.74 17.28 39.70
N SER A 380 -5.79 16.71 39.14
CA SER A 380 -6.80 15.91 39.83
C SER A 380 -7.32 14.83 38.89
N ALA A 381 -7.54 13.62 39.38
CA ALA A 381 -8.08 12.50 38.62
C ALA A 381 -9.14 11.76 39.43
N HIS A 382 -10.10 11.14 38.75
CA HIS A 382 -11.03 10.22 39.39
C HIS A 382 -10.41 8.83 39.41
N GLY A 383 -10.38 8.19 40.57
CA GLY A 383 -9.74 6.90 40.74
C GLY A 383 -10.55 5.94 41.60
N MET A 384 -10.31 4.65 41.40
CA MET A 384 -10.86 3.58 42.23
C MET A 384 -9.73 2.68 42.73
N THR A 385 -9.78 2.30 44.00
CA THR A 385 -8.77 1.46 44.63
C THR A 385 -9.35 0.08 44.93
N HIS A 386 -8.72 -0.96 44.37
CA HIS A 386 -9.08 -2.36 44.59
C HIS A 386 -8.02 -3.07 45.41
N ARG A 387 -8.47 -3.77 46.46
CA ARG A 387 -7.63 -4.72 47.19
C ARG A 387 -7.48 -6.02 46.39
N LEU A 388 -6.25 -6.48 46.26
CA LEU A 388 -5.85 -7.76 45.68
C LEU A 388 -5.16 -8.58 46.76
N ASP A 389 -5.70 -9.78 47.02
CA ASP A 389 -5.14 -10.73 47.96
C ASP A 389 -4.09 -11.59 47.21
N THR A 390 -2.81 -11.46 47.59
CA THR A 390 -1.67 -12.10 46.89
C THR A 390 -0.93 -13.08 47.79
N GLY A 391 0.02 -13.83 47.22
CA GLY A 391 0.79 -14.82 47.99
C GLY A 391 1.60 -14.25 49.16
N CYS A 392 2.14 -13.05 49.01
CA CYS A 392 3.00 -12.42 50.02
C CYS A 392 2.26 -11.42 50.93
N GLY A 393 1.00 -11.09 50.64
CA GLY A 393 0.25 -10.10 51.41
C GLY A 393 -0.82 -9.39 50.58
N LYS A 394 -1.29 -8.26 51.11
CA LYS A 394 -2.32 -7.44 50.45
C LYS A 394 -1.68 -6.37 49.58
N LEU A 395 -2.17 -6.27 48.35
CA LEU A 395 -1.79 -5.27 47.36
C LEU A 395 -3.02 -4.41 47.04
N TYR A 396 -2.85 -3.10 46.89
CA TYR A 396 -3.91 -2.17 46.55
C TYR A 396 -3.58 -1.52 45.22
N LEU A 397 -4.43 -1.77 44.23
CA LEU A 397 -4.34 -1.21 42.88
C LEU A 397 -5.32 -0.04 42.77
N THR A 398 -4.79 1.16 42.62
CA THR A 398 -5.55 2.36 42.26
C THR A 398 -5.49 2.55 40.75
N VAL A 399 -6.64 2.65 40.09
CA VAL A 399 -6.74 2.99 38.66
C VAL A 399 -7.39 4.35 38.53
N ASN A 400 -6.65 5.32 37.98
CA ASN A 400 -7.14 6.66 37.69
C ASN A 400 -7.61 6.73 36.24
N TYR A 401 -8.76 7.36 36.01
CA TYR A 401 -9.38 7.46 34.69
C TYR A 401 -9.99 8.85 34.47
N GLN A 402 -10.21 9.18 33.19
CA GLN A 402 -10.83 10.42 32.77
C GLN A 402 -12.36 10.32 32.85
N PRO A 403 -13.03 11.19 33.63
CA PRO A 403 -14.48 11.28 33.62
C PRO A 403 -14.99 11.70 32.23
N GLY A 404 -16.02 11.02 31.74
CA GLY A 404 -16.64 11.30 30.44
C GLY A 404 -16.23 10.34 29.33
N SER A 405 -14.95 9.94 29.26
CA SER A 405 -14.45 8.97 28.27
C SER A 405 -14.20 7.57 28.83
N GLY A 406 -13.99 7.43 30.15
CA GLY A 406 -13.60 6.16 30.77
C GLY A 406 -12.16 5.74 30.48
N GLU A 407 -11.36 6.59 29.82
CA GLU A 407 -9.97 6.32 29.48
C GLU A 407 -9.11 6.21 30.75
N ILE A 408 -8.35 5.12 30.87
CA ILE A 408 -7.42 4.92 31.99
C ILE A 408 -6.18 5.80 31.77
N LEU A 409 -5.88 6.64 32.75
CA LEU A 409 -4.80 7.63 32.69
C LEU A 409 -3.51 7.13 33.34
N GLU A 410 -3.63 6.40 34.46
CA GLU A 410 -2.50 5.85 35.19
C GLU A 410 -2.95 4.84 36.25
N THR A 411 -1.99 4.07 36.76
CA THR A 411 -2.22 3.16 37.89
C THR A 411 -1.21 3.39 39.01
N PHE A 412 -1.63 3.22 40.27
CA PHE A 412 -0.75 3.16 41.43
C PHE A 412 -0.93 1.84 42.17
N ILE A 413 0.17 1.27 42.62
CA ILE A 413 0.18 0.05 43.41
C ILE A 413 0.84 0.35 44.74
N THR A 414 0.12 0.05 45.82
CA THR A 414 0.62 0.14 47.18
C THR A 414 0.44 -1.19 47.90
N THR A 415 1.27 -1.45 48.89
CA THR A 415 1.26 -2.71 49.66
C THR A 415 1.02 -2.41 51.13
N GLY A 416 0.17 -3.20 51.79
CA GLY A 416 -0.35 -2.90 53.13
C GLY A 416 0.52 -3.25 54.33
N SER A 417 1.82 -3.55 54.15
CA SER A 417 2.80 -4.08 55.13
C SER A 417 2.70 -5.58 55.50
N ASP A 418 3.90 -6.14 55.75
CA ASP A 418 4.31 -7.54 55.93
C ASP A 418 4.31 -8.46 54.69
N GLY A 419 5.41 -8.40 53.93
CA GLY A 419 5.88 -9.50 53.07
C GLY A 419 5.85 -9.24 51.56
N GLY A 420 7.01 -9.39 50.89
CA GLY A 420 7.13 -9.48 49.43
C GLY A 420 8.11 -8.51 48.77
N CYS A 421 8.02 -8.42 47.43
CA CYS A 421 8.92 -7.66 46.57
C CYS A 421 8.54 -6.17 46.48
N LEU A 422 8.63 -5.44 47.60
CA LEU A 422 8.20 -4.03 47.71
C LEU A 422 8.81 -3.12 46.62
N VAL A 423 10.14 -3.13 46.50
CA VAL A 423 10.88 -2.29 45.54
C VAL A 423 10.45 -2.60 44.10
N TYR A 424 10.33 -3.89 43.76
CA TYR A 424 9.87 -4.30 42.43
C TYR A 424 8.42 -3.89 42.18
N THR A 425 7.56 -3.97 43.20
CA THR A 425 6.15 -3.58 43.08
C THR A 425 6.02 -2.07 42.84
N GLU A 426 6.82 -1.26 43.52
CA GLU A 426 6.88 0.19 43.30
C GLU A 426 7.43 0.51 41.89
N ALA A 427 8.52 -0.14 41.49
CA ALA A 427 9.10 0.05 40.16
C ALA A 427 8.10 -0.32 39.04
N THR A 428 7.44 -1.48 39.17
CA THR A 428 6.39 -1.92 38.24
C THR A 428 5.22 -0.95 38.21
N SER A 429 4.78 -0.41 39.36
CA SER A 429 3.73 0.61 39.40
C SER A 429 4.09 1.85 38.60
N ARG A 430 5.32 2.34 38.75
CA ARG A 430 5.80 3.54 38.04
C ARG A 430 5.90 3.28 36.54
N LEU A 431 6.37 2.11 36.14
CA LEU A 431 6.51 1.73 34.73
C LEU A 431 5.15 1.53 34.05
N ILE A 432 4.17 0.92 34.72
CA ILE A 432 2.81 0.77 34.17
C ILE A 432 2.16 2.16 33.97
N SER A 433 2.25 3.05 34.99
CA SER A 433 1.75 4.43 34.87
C SER A 433 2.44 5.19 33.73
N LEU A 434 3.76 5.04 33.60
CA LEU A 434 4.55 5.65 32.54
C LEU A 434 4.15 5.15 31.15
N ALA A 435 3.94 3.84 31.01
CA ALA A 435 3.53 3.20 29.75
C ALA A 435 2.18 3.73 29.27
N ILE A 436 1.18 3.78 30.17
CA ILE A 436 -0.15 4.33 29.87
C ILE A 436 -0.04 5.79 29.43
N ARG A 437 0.70 6.60 30.19
CA ARG A 437 0.91 8.04 29.87
C ARG A 437 1.78 8.27 28.63
N GLY A 438 2.53 7.26 28.21
CA GLY A 438 3.30 7.22 26.97
C GLY A 438 2.48 6.76 25.76
N GLY A 439 1.18 6.51 25.94
CA GLY A 439 0.26 6.15 24.84
C GLY A 439 0.25 4.68 24.48
N ILE A 440 0.85 3.81 25.30
CA ILE A 440 0.76 2.36 25.08
C ILE A 440 -0.66 1.90 25.45
N PRO A 441 -1.38 1.19 24.54
CA PRO A 441 -2.70 0.65 24.83
C PRO A 441 -2.70 -0.21 26.10
N VAL A 442 -3.75 -0.07 26.93
CA VAL A 442 -3.86 -0.80 28.20
C VAL A 442 -3.88 -2.31 27.97
N GLU A 443 -4.46 -2.75 26.85
CA GLU A 443 -4.53 -4.13 26.40
C GLU A 443 -3.15 -4.76 26.23
N GLU A 444 -2.21 -4.04 25.57
CA GLU A 444 -0.83 -4.50 25.40
C GLU A 444 -0.12 -4.61 26.75
N ILE A 445 -0.33 -3.65 27.65
CA ILE A 445 0.23 -3.69 29.00
C ILE A 445 -0.32 -4.89 29.78
N VAL A 446 -1.63 -5.15 29.69
CA VAL A 446 -2.28 -6.30 30.30
C VAL A 446 -1.68 -7.60 29.77
N GLU A 447 -1.50 -7.73 28.45
CA GLU A 447 -0.91 -8.91 27.83
C GLU A 447 0.50 -9.18 28.37
N GLN A 448 1.37 -8.17 28.44
CA GLN A 448 2.72 -8.30 28.97
C GLN A 448 2.73 -8.75 30.45
N LEU A 449 1.83 -8.21 31.26
CA LEU A 449 1.71 -8.58 32.68
C LEU A 449 1.15 -10.00 32.87
N GLN A 450 0.24 -10.44 32.00
CA GLN A 450 -0.28 -11.82 31.99
C GLN A 450 0.81 -12.83 31.60
N GLY A 451 1.71 -12.46 30.68
CA GLY A 451 2.82 -13.28 30.20
C GLY A 451 3.85 -13.68 31.28
N THR A 452 3.84 -13.04 32.45
CA THR A 452 4.80 -13.29 33.54
C THR A 452 4.73 -14.71 34.12
N HIS A 453 5.89 -15.31 34.44
CA HIS A 453 5.98 -16.62 35.10
C HIS A 453 5.25 -16.67 36.45
N SER A 454 4.89 -17.87 36.89
CA SER A 454 4.25 -18.12 38.18
C SER A 454 5.17 -17.73 39.35
N CYS A 455 4.63 -17.00 40.33
CA CYS A 455 5.36 -16.64 41.53
C CYS A 455 5.29 -17.80 42.55
N PRO A 456 6.41 -18.32 43.07
CA PRO A 456 6.42 -19.42 44.03
C PRO A 456 5.57 -19.15 45.28
N SER A 457 5.65 -17.96 45.86
CA SER A 457 4.84 -17.58 47.03
C SER A 457 3.34 -17.56 46.73
N TYR A 458 2.97 -17.15 45.51
CA TYR A 458 1.58 -17.12 45.04
C TYR A 458 1.02 -18.53 44.87
N MET A 459 1.80 -19.42 44.24
CA MET A 459 1.44 -20.81 44.05
C MET A 459 1.38 -21.59 45.37
N LEU A 460 2.33 -21.37 46.28
CA LEU A 460 2.34 -21.99 47.60
C LEU A 460 1.15 -21.56 48.44
N ALA A 461 0.83 -20.26 48.46
CA ALA A 461 -0.33 -19.74 49.17
C ALA A 461 -1.64 -20.33 48.63
N ARG A 462 -1.78 -20.44 47.31
CA ARG A 462 -2.94 -21.08 46.68
C ARG A 462 -3.01 -22.58 47.00
N GLY A 463 -1.88 -23.28 46.96
CA GLY A 463 -1.79 -24.70 47.32
C GLY A 463 -2.15 -24.98 48.79
N LYS A 464 -1.94 -24.00 49.68
CA LYS A 464 -2.39 -24.02 51.09
C LYS A 464 -3.86 -23.63 51.28
N GLY A 465 -4.64 -23.50 50.19
CA GLY A 465 -6.06 -23.16 50.24
C GLY A 465 -6.36 -21.70 50.58
N LYS A 466 -5.39 -20.78 50.52
CA LYS A 466 -5.68 -19.36 50.70
C LYS A 466 -6.52 -18.83 49.55
N ASN A 467 -7.55 -18.05 49.87
CA ASN A 467 -8.34 -17.35 48.87
C ASN A 467 -7.55 -16.15 48.32
N LEU A 468 -7.00 -16.31 47.12
CA LEU A 468 -6.20 -15.28 46.43
C LEU A 468 -6.97 -14.71 45.25
N SER A 469 -6.61 -13.50 44.82
CA SER A 469 -7.12 -12.94 43.56
C SER A 469 -6.86 -13.89 42.37
N PRO A 470 -7.64 -13.79 41.27
CA PRO A 470 -7.34 -14.52 40.03
C PRO A 470 -5.96 -14.13 39.49
N GLY A 471 -5.15 -15.10 39.08
CA GLY A 471 -3.77 -14.89 38.61
C GLY A 471 -2.80 -15.98 39.08
N ARG A 472 -1.53 -15.90 38.67
CA ARG A 472 -0.42 -16.79 39.05
C ARG A 472 0.76 -16.04 39.70
N SER A 473 0.68 -14.72 39.74
CA SER A 473 1.68 -13.77 40.21
C SER A 473 0.98 -12.46 40.56
N CYS A 474 1.67 -11.53 41.25
CA CYS A 474 1.12 -10.19 41.46
C CYS A 474 0.85 -9.48 40.13
N ALA A 475 1.75 -9.62 39.15
CA ALA A 475 1.62 -9.03 37.82
C ALA A 475 0.37 -9.53 37.08
N SER A 476 0.15 -10.84 37.02
CA SER A 476 -1.05 -11.40 36.37
C SER A 476 -2.35 -11.08 37.13
N ALA A 477 -2.31 -10.92 38.46
CA ALA A 477 -3.46 -10.47 39.24
C ALA A 477 -3.79 -8.98 39.00
N ILE A 478 -2.77 -8.13 38.84
CA ILE A 478 -2.94 -6.73 38.41
C ILE A 478 -3.55 -6.70 37.01
N ALA A 479 -2.98 -7.46 36.06
CA ALA A 479 -3.46 -7.51 34.69
C ALA A 479 -4.94 -7.89 34.59
N TYR A 480 -5.35 -8.95 35.30
CA TYR A 480 -6.74 -9.38 35.37
C TYR A 480 -7.65 -8.27 35.90
N LYS A 481 -7.22 -7.56 36.95
CA LYS A 481 -8.03 -6.51 37.56
C LYS A 481 -8.12 -5.27 36.66
N VAL A 482 -7.02 -4.84 36.04
CA VAL A 482 -7.00 -3.71 35.11
C VAL A 482 -7.91 -3.98 33.91
N ALA A 483 -7.84 -5.18 33.32
CA ALA A 483 -8.72 -5.58 32.22
C ALA A 483 -10.20 -5.48 32.59
N LYS A 484 -10.57 -6.00 33.78
CA LYS A 484 -11.95 -5.92 34.27
C LYS A 484 -12.42 -4.49 34.50
N ILE A 485 -11.58 -3.64 35.09
CA ILE A 485 -11.91 -2.22 35.31
C ILE A 485 -12.10 -1.50 33.98
N LYS A 486 -11.24 -1.78 32.99
CA LYS A 486 -11.39 -1.23 31.65
C LYS A 486 -12.72 -1.63 31.01
N GLU A 487 -13.10 -2.90 31.10
CA GLU A 487 -14.39 -3.38 30.61
C GLU A 487 -15.57 -2.68 31.31
N GLU A 488 -15.51 -2.50 32.63
CA GLU A 488 -16.52 -1.77 33.40
C GLU A 488 -16.61 -0.29 32.98
N LEU A 489 -15.47 0.38 32.73
CA LEU A 489 -15.41 1.76 32.26
C LEU A 489 -15.93 1.90 30.82
N ASP A 490 -15.58 0.97 29.93
CA ASP A 490 -16.04 0.95 28.54
C ASP A 490 -17.56 0.72 28.48
N LYS A 491 -18.11 -0.16 29.31
CA LYS A 491 -19.57 -0.33 29.46
C LYS A 491 -20.24 0.94 29.96
N LYS A 492 -19.63 1.63 30.93
CA LYS A 492 -20.22 2.80 31.59
C LYS A 492 -20.20 4.07 30.71
N TYR A 493 -19.12 4.29 29.96
CA TYR A 493 -18.92 5.55 29.22
C TYR A 493 -19.07 5.42 27.70
N ASN A 494 -18.81 4.24 27.14
CA ASN A 494 -18.74 4.05 25.68
C ASN A 494 -19.91 3.22 25.12
N GLY A 495 -20.86 2.77 25.96
CA GLY A 495 -22.11 2.13 25.54
C GLY A 495 -21.95 0.83 24.74
N LYS A 496 -20.73 0.29 24.63
CA LYS A 496 -20.47 -0.95 23.91
C LYS A 496 -20.85 -2.13 24.80
N SER A 497 -22.09 -2.59 24.68
CA SER A 497 -22.42 -3.98 24.96
C SER A 497 -21.64 -4.85 23.97
N GLN A 498 -20.52 -5.44 24.41
CA GLN A 498 -20.16 -6.72 23.81
C GLN A 498 -21.31 -7.66 24.16
N GLN A 499 -22.02 -8.12 23.12
CA GLN A 499 -22.95 -9.23 23.27
C GLN A 499 -22.21 -10.37 23.95
N GLU A 500 -22.77 -10.79 25.08
CA GLU A 500 -22.40 -12.01 25.77
C GLU A 500 -22.67 -13.20 24.84
N GLU A 501 -21.63 -13.71 24.20
CA GLU A 501 -21.56 -15.13 23.89
C GLU A 501 -20.35 -15.70 24.62
N MET A 502 -20.58 -16.06 25.88
CA MET A 502 -19.97 -17.22 26.51
C MET A 502 -20.52 -17.36 27.93
N LEU A 503 -21.49 -18.28 28.10
CA LEU A 503 -21.51 -19.28 29.17
C LEU A 503 -22.81 -20.11 29.11
N ALA A 504 -22.79 -21.14 28.28
CA ALA A 504 -23.44 -22.41 28.62
C ALA A 504 -22.63 -23.53 27.96
N ASP A 505 -22.13 -24.42 28.80
CA ASP A 505 -21.34 -25.62 28.52
C ASP A 505 -19.83 -25.48 28.24
N ASN A 506 -19.10 -26.28 29.02
CA ASN A 506 -17.67 -26.26 29.30
C ASN A 506 -16.83 -26.82 28.13
N THR A 507 -17.08 -26.36 26.90
CA THR A 507 -16.47 -26.87 25.67
C THR A 507 -15.64 -25.80 24.96
N MET A 508 -14.32 -26.01 24.91
CA MET A 508 -13.40 -25.20 24.11
C MET A 508 -13.68 -25.45 22.62
N LEU A 509 -14.02 -24.41 21.86
CA LEU A 509 -14.25 -24.48 20.41
C LEU A 509 -13.04 -23.88 19.67
N CYS A 510 -12.71 -24.47 18.52
CA CYS A 510 -11.69 -24.01 17.57
C CYS A 510 -12.25 -22.87 16.71
N GLN A 511 -11.40 -22.09 16.06
CA GLN A 511 -11.81 -21.03 15.13
C GLN A 511 -12.67 -21.53 13.95
N CYS A 512 -12.61 -22.83 13.62
CA CYS A 512 -13.50 -23.47 12.65
C CYS A 512 -14.86 -23.90 13.22
N GLY A 513 -15.17 -23.54 14.48
CA GLY A 513 -16.42 -23.88 15.16
C GLY A 513 -16.48 -25.31 15.76
N GLN A 514 -15.43 -26.13 15.56
CA GLN A 514 -15.38 -27.51 16.04
C GLN A 514 -14.72 -27.64 17.42
N LYS A 515 -15.09 -28.67 18.19
CA LYS A 515 -14.60 -28.89 19.55
C LYS A 515 -13.08 -29.18 19.58
N LEU A 516 -12.38 -28.54 20.52
CA LEU A 516 -10.98 -28.79 20.82
C LEU A 516 -10.85 -29.93 21.83
N GLU A 517 -9.95 -30.87 21.55
CA GLU A 517 -9.60 -31.97 22.45
C GLU A 517 -8.21 -31.73 23.06
N ARG A 518 -7.99 -32.17 24.30
CA ARG A 518 -6.65 -32.22 24.88
C ARG A 518 -6.02 -33.57 24.60
N ALA A 519 -4.90 -33.57 23.89
CA ALA A 519 -4.05 -34.75 23.72
C ALA A 519 -2.58 -34.34 23.83
N GLU A 520 -1.78 -35.15 24.51
CA GLU A 520 -0.32 -34.97 24.64
C GLU A 520 0.12 -33.58 25.16
N GLY A 521 -0.71 -32.94 25.98
CA GLY A 521 -0.42 -31.62 26.56
C GLY A 521 -0.83 -30.43 25.68
N CYS A 522 -1.34 -30.66 24.48
CA CYS A 522 -1.76 -29.62 23.54
C CYS A 522 -3.30 -29.65 23.32
N LEU A 523 -3.87 -28.51 22.94
CA LEU A 523 -5.24 -28.40 22.43
C LEU A 523 -5.22 -28.69 20.93
N ILE A 524 -5.99 -29.67 20.46
CA ILE A 524 -5.99 -30.12 19.07
C ILE A 524 -7.43 -30.09 18.51
N CYS A 525 -7.60 -29.57 17.29
CA CYS A 525 -8.82 -29.68 16.51
C CYS A 525 -8.65 -30.73 15.42
N ARG A 526 -9.38 -31.84 15.50
CA ARG A 526 -9.30 -32.92 14.50
C ARG A 526 -9.92 -32.56 13.14
N SER A 527 -10.71 -31.49 13.07
CA SER A 527 -11.40 -31.09 11.84
C SER A 527 -10.54 -30.21 10.93
N CYS A 528 -9.77 -29.27 11.49
CA CYS A 528 -8.94 -28.35 10.69
C CYS A 528 -7.43 -28.51 10.96
N GLY A 529 -7.03 -29.41 11.86
CA GLY A 529 -5.62 -29.67 12.18
C GLY A 529 -4.98 -28.62 13.11
N PHE A 530 -5.74 -27.67 13.64
CA PHE A 530 -5.23 -26.68 14.59
C PHE A 530 -4.64 -27.37 15.84
N SER A 531 -3.41 -27.03 16.21
CA SER A 531 -2.80 -27.46 17.47
C SER A 531 -2.19 -26.28 18.23
N LYS A 532 -2.38 -26.25 19.55
CA LYS A 532 -1.76 -25.26 20.44
C LYS A 532 -1.26 -25.93 21.72
N CYS A 533 0.06 -26.02 21.83
CA CYS A 533 0.80 -26.31 23.04
C CYS A 533 1.20 -24.96 23.68
#